data_AF-A0A510UZG3-F1
#
_entry.id   AF-A0A510UZG3-F1
#
_cell.length_a   1.000
_cell.length_b   1.000
_cell.length_c   1.000
_cell.angle_alpha   90.00
_cell.angle_beta   90.00
_cell.angle_gamma   90.00
#
_symmetry.space_group_name_H-M   'P 1'
#
loop_
_entity.id
_entity.type
_entity.pdbx_description
1 polymer ?
#
loop_
_entity_poly.entity_id
_entity_poly.type
_entity_poly.pdbx_seq_one_letter_code
_entity_poly.pdbx_strand_id
1 'polypeptide(L)'
;MSRHAQTPPMGWNSWDSYGTTVTEDEVLANAAVLAERLLPTGWDTVVVDIDWYDPAARSHGYNDGSTLVLDAYGRQLPAENRFPSAAGGRGFGPLADQVHALGLRFGVHMMRGIPRIAVEQGLPVEGTTWTARDAADTTSVCPWNDDNYGLDHGHPAAQAYLDGLVAQLAGWGVDFLKVDDMLAPYHPDAVEAWALAIERSGRDIVLSLSPGTHLSTAHVEHLREHAQMWRVCDDLWDRWEDVHAQFARLARWAPFQRPGGWADADMLPLGRIGLRAERGDPRHSLLTPEEQRTILTLWVMARSPLMVGGDLPTSDPATLDLLANPAVGHVLQNGTDGREVVREPLDDGELIVWTAVEGATTYVAVFWTGATPRTVSVPLASLVGHAGATGSWTTRDLWDPRTTPDLHPTPWEPEGALVLEVPSHGVRWVSCQPAEPIRPNQETA
;
A
#
# COMPACT_ATOMS: atom_id res chain seq x y z
N MET A 1 16.18 13.23 8.47
CA MET A 1 14.78 12.98 8.05
C MET A 1 14.80 12.70 6.57
N SER A 2 14.55 11.44 6.19
CA SER A 2 14.40 11.01 4.79
C SER A 2 13.38 11.91 4.09
N ARG A 3 13.69 12.37 2.86
CA ARG A 3 12.76 13.17 2.03
C ARG A 3 11.76 12.27 1.29
N HIS A 4 11.83 10.96 1.46
CA HIS A 4 11.06 10.00 0.66
C HIS A 4 9.63 9.83 1.20
N ALA A 5 8.70 9.47 0.31
CA ALA A 5 7.30 9.18 0.63
C ALA A 5 6.64 10.23 1.56
N GLN A 6 6.76 11.53 1.23
CA GLN A 6 6.10 12.60 2.00
C GLN A 6 4.57 12.45 2.05
N THR A 7 4.01 11.74 1.08
CA THR A 7 2.66 11.20 1.05
C THR A 7 2.71 9.67 0.96
N PRO A 8 1.63 8.97 1.35
CA PRO A 8 1.53 7.51 1.19
C PRO A 8 1.74 7.12 -0.28
N PRO A 9 2.61 6.12 -0.58
CA PRO A 9 2.79 5.62 -1.95
C PRO A 9 1.49 5.13 -2.58
N MET A 10 1.32 5.38 -3.87
CA MET A 10 0.17 4.94 -4.67
C MET A 10 0.67 4.25 -5.94
N GLY A 11 0.14 3.07 -6.27
CA GLY A 11 0.65 2.30 -7.39
C GLY A 11 -0.09 1.00 -7.66
N TRP A 12 0.56 0.14 -8.42
CA TRP A 12 0.13 -1.20 -8.80
C TRP A 12 1.16 -2.23 -8.35
N ASN A 13 0.70 -3.41 -7.96
CA ASN A 13 1.53 -4.55 -7.60
C ASN A 13 1.01 -5.84 -8.27
N SER A 14 1.93 -6.69 -8.73
CA SER A 14 1.57 -7.88 -9.50
C SER A 14 0.99 -9.07 -8.72
N TRP A 15 1.02 -9.06 -7.38
CA TRP A 15 0.73 -10.25 -6.56
C TRP A 15 -0.70 -10.78 -6.73
N ASP A 16 -1.73 -9.96 -6.52
CA ASP A 16 -3.12 -10.44 -6.48
C ASP A 16 -3.60 -10.95 -7.85
N SER A 17 -2.99 -10.48 -8.94
CA SER A 17 -3.30 -10.90 -10.31
C SER A 17 -2.43 -12.08 -10.75
N TYR A 18 -1.12 -12.01 -10.55
CA TYR A 18 -0.15 -12.90 -11.20
C TYR A 18 0.66 -13.78 -10.24
N GLY A 19 0.56 -13.55 -8.93
CA GLY A 19 1.35 -14.24 -7.93
C GLY A 19 2.84 -14.10 -8.22
N THR A 20 3.53 -15.23 -8.25
CA THR A 20 4.97 -15.35 -8.56
C THR A 20 5.30 -15.25 -10.05
N THR A 21 4.30 -15.15 -10.94
CA THR A 21 4.47 -15.48 -12.39
C THR A 21 4.29 -14.32 -13.36
N VAL A 22 4.36 -13.08 -12.89
CA VAL A 22 4.23 -11.91 -13.78
C VAL A 22 5.34 -11.91 -14.84
N THR A 23 5.01 -11.43 -16.04
CA THR A 23 5.92 -11.26 -17.18
C THR A 23 6.14 -9.78 -17.51
N GLU A 24 7.22 -9.49 -18.25
CA GLU A 24 7.56 -8.12 -18.69
C GLU A 24 6.42 -7.44 -19.46
N ASP A 25 5.79 -8.14 -20.39
CA ASP A 25 4.68 -7.60 -21.20
C ASP A 25 3.49 -7.23 -20.31
N GLU A 26 3.18 -8.03 -19.29
CA GLU A 26 2.10 -7.76 -18.33
C GLU A 26 2.43 -6.56 -17.44
N VAL A 27 3.68 -6.40 -17.01
CA VAL A 27 4.15 -5.22 -16.27
C VAL A 27 3.98 -3.97 -17.13
N LEU A 28 4.43 -4.00 -18.38
CA LEU A 28 4.33 -2.85 -19.29
C LEU A 28 2.88 -2.52 -19.65
N ALA A 29 2.01 -3.52 -19.81
CA ALA A 29 0.60 -3.30 -20.05
C ALA A 29 -0.10 -2.64 -18.85
N ASN A 30 0.20 -3.09 -17.63
CA ASN A 30 -0.30 -2.45 -16.40
C ASN A 30 0.25 -1.03 -16.23
N ALA A 31 1.54 -0.82 -16.50
CA ALA A 31 2.17 0.49 -16.46
C ALA A 31 1.52 1.47 -17.45
N ALA A 32 1.19 1.04 -18.67
CA ALA A 32 0.51 1.88 -19.65
C ALA A 32 -0.87 2.35 -19.17
N VAL A 33 -1.68 1.45 -18.61
CA VAL A 33 -3.00 1.80 -18.05
C VAL A 33 -2.86 2.68 -16.82
N LEU A 34 -1.91 2.39 -15.92
CA LEU A 34 -1.61 3.21 -14.74
C LEU A 34 -1.28 4.64 -15.17
N ALA A 35 -0.36 4.83 -16.13
CA ALA A 35 0.05 6.13 -16.64
C ALA A 35 -1.11 6.91 -17.30
N GLU A 36 -1.95 6.23 -18.08
CA GLU A 36 -3.07 6.89 -18.77
C GLU A 36 -4.20 7.27 -17.81
N ARG A 37 -4.59 6.35 -16.91
CA ARG A 37 -5.85 6.44 -16.17
C ARG A 37 -5.70 6.91 -14.74
N LEU A 38 -4.59 6.61 -14.09
CA LEU A 38 -4.43 6.73 -12.63
C LEU A 38 -3.30 7.69 -12.22
N LEU A 39 -2.25 7.85 -13.03
CA LEU A 39 -1.19 8.83 -12.78
C LEU A 39 -1.71 10.27 -12.61
N PRO A 40 -2.74 10.76 -13.36
CA PRO A 40 -3.30 12.08 -13.14
C PRO A 40 -3.87 12.31 -11.74
N THR A 41 -4.22 11.24 -11.01
CA THR A 41 -4.70 11.29 -9.62
C THR A 41 -3.67 10.77 -8.61
N GLY A 42 -2.41 10.61 -9.02
CA GLY A 42 -1.27 10.39 -8.14
C GLY A 42 -0.77 8.96 -8.04
N TRP A 43 -1.34 8.01 -8.78
CA TRP A 43 -0.85 6.62 -8.81
C TRP A 43 0.37 6.51 -9.73
N ASP A 44 1.56 6.39 -9.16
CA ASP A 44 2.81 6.55 -9.88
C ASP A 44 3.77 5.37 -9.82
N THR A 45 3.50 4.35 -9.00
CA THR A 45 4.46 3.27 -8.73
C THR A 45 4.01 1.93 -9.35
N VAL A 46 4.92 1.23 -10.04
CA VAL A 46 4.69 -0.11 -10.62
C VAL A 46 5.63 -1.10 -9.93
N VAL A 47 5.09 -2.09 -9.22
CA VAL A 47 5.88 -3.05 -8.44
C VAL A 47 5.78 -4.46 -9.03
N VAL A 48 6.92 -5.03 -9.40
CA VAL A 48 7.07 -6.46 -9.70
C VAL A 48 7.21 -7.21 -8.37
N ASP A 49 6.20 -7.99 -7.99
CA ASP A 49 6.20 -8.74 -6.74
C ASP A 49 7.09 -10.00 -6.82
N ILE A 50 7.03 -10.83 -5.78
CA ILE A 50 8.00 -11.88 -5.45
C ILE A 50 8.31 -12.84 -6.61
N ASP A 51 9.48 -13.46 -6.51
CA ASP A 51 9.88 -14.63 -7.30
C ASP A 51 10.11 -14.35 -8.78
N TRP A 52 10.41 -13.10 -9.14
CA TRP A 52 10.84 -12.71 -10.50
C TRP A 52 12.17 -13.36 -10.93
N TYR A 53 12.89 -13.95 -9.98
CA TYR A 53 14.16 -14.64 -10.16
C TYR A 53 14.03 -16.17 -10.31
N ASP A 54 12.84 -16.77 -10.13
CA ASP A 54 12.62 -18.18 -10.48
C ASP A 54 12.13 -18.32 -11.93
N PRO A 55 12.93 -18.92 -12.82
CA PRO A 55 12.50 -19.18 -14.20
C PRO A 55 11.41 -20.25 -14.29
N ALA A 56 11.22 -21.06 -13.24
CA ALA A 56 10.22 -22.11 -13.15
C ALA A 56 9.00 -21.69 -12.30
N ALA A 57 8.88 -20.42 -11.92
CA ALA A 57 7.79 -19.90 -11.11
C ALA A 57 6.43 -20.37 -11.64
N ARG A 58 5.53 -20.73 -10.72
CA ARG A 58 4.22 -21.32 -11.02
C ARG A 58 3.10 -20.60 -10.27
N SER A 59 1.89 -20.67 -10.80
CA SER A 59 0.71 -20.20 -10.09
C SER A 59 0.47 -21.00 -8.79
N HIS A 60 -0.26 -20.41 -7.86
CA HIS A 60 -0.68 -21.04 -6.60
C HIS A 60 0.48 -21.47 -5.70
N GLY A 61 1.44 -20.56 -5.47
CA GLY A 61 2.52 -20.70 -4.49
C GLY A 61 3.89 -20.97 -5.09
N TYR A 62 4.83 -21.38 -4.23
CA TYR A 62 6.24 -21.48 -4.54
C TYR A 62 6.66 -22.89 -4.97
N ASN A 63 7.81 -23.01 -5.64
CA ASN A 63 8.44 -24.30 -5.91
C ASN A 63 9.35 -24.69 -4.74
N ASP A 64 9.32 -25.97 -4.35
CA ASP A 64 10.30 -26.47 -3.39
C ASP A 64 11.67 -26.58 -4.09
N GLY A 65 12.73 -26.02 -3.50
CA GLY A 65 14.08 -26.10 -4.06
C GLY A 65 14.25 -25.39 -5.40
N SER A 66 13.64 -24.21 -5.53
CA SER A 66 13.77 -23.31 -6.70
C SER A 66 15.23 -23.12 -7.11
N THR A 67 15.53 -23.16 -8.41
CA THR A 67 16.92 -23.07 -8.89
C THR A 67 17.50 -21.66 -8.84
N LEU A 68 16.64 -20.63 -8.85
CA LEU A 68 16.92 -19.18 -8.84
C LEU A 68 17.99 -18.71 -9.85
N VAL A 69 17.69 -17.68 -10.63
CA VAL A 69 18.72 -17.04 -11.47
C VAL A 69 19.57 -16.13 -10.59
N LEU A 70 20.86 -16.44 -10.46
CA LEU A 70 21.82 -15.67 -9.67
C LEU A 70 22.98 -15.18 -10.53
N ASP A 71 23.56 -14.04 -10.17
CA ASP A 71 24.84 -13.60 -10.69
C ASP A 71 26.03 -14.34 -10.03
N ALA A 72 27.26 -14.00 -10.46
CA ALA A 72 28.47 -14.63 -9.94
C ALA A 72 28.76 -14.36 -8.44
N TYR A 73 28.02 -13.44 -7.82
CA TYR A 73 28.16 -13.03 -6.42
C TYR A 73 26.95 -13.46 -5.56
N GLY A 74 26.06 -14.29 -6.12
CA GLY A 74 24.89 -14.82 -5.42
C GLY A 74 23.76 -13.80 -5.26
N ARG A 75 23.69 -12.77 -6.10
CA ARG A 75 22.58 -11.81 -6.16
C ARG A 75 21.55 -12.27 -7.18
N GLN A 76 20.27 -12.16 -6.85
CA GLN A 76 19.18 -12.56 -7.74
C GLN A 76 19.17 -11.70 -9.03
N LEU A 77 18.89 -12.35 -10.16
CA LEU A 77 18.72 -11.76 -11.49
C LEU A 77 17.33 -12.09 -12.07
N PRO A 78 16.73 -11.22 -12.90
CA PRO A 78 15.44 -11.52 -13.51
C PRO A 78 15.51 -12.75 -14.40
N ALA A 79 14.50 -13.61 -14.30
CA ALA A 79 14.38 -14.77 -15.16
C ALA A 79 14.12 -14.34 -16.62
N GLU A 80 15.11 -14.50 -17.49
CA GLU A 80 15.08 -13.98 -18.87
C GLU A 80 13.93 -14.55 -19.73
N ASN A 81 13.37 -15.71 -19.38
CA ASN A 81 12.19 -16.27 -20.04
C ASN A 81 10.90 -15.48 -19.74
N ARG A 82 10.84 -14.78 -18.61
CA ARG A 82 9.73 -13.91 -18.20
C ARG A 82 10.03 -12.44 -18.42
N PHE A 83 11.31 -12.07 -18.36
CA PHE A 83 11.81 -10.71 -18.57
C PHE A 83 12.88 -10.69 -19.67
N PRO A 84 12.50 -10.80 -20.96
CA PRO A 84 13.44 -10.91 -22.06
C PRO A 84 14.38 -9.71 -22.18
N SER A 85 13.97 -8.52 -21.73
CA SER A 85 14.85 -7.34 -21.75
C SER A 85 16.01 -7.44 -20.77
N ALA A 86 15.94 -8.31 -19.75
CA ALA A 86 17.04 -8.55 -18.82
C ALA A 86 18.24 -9.27 -19.46
N ALA A 87 18.03 -9.86 -20.64
CA ALA A 87 19.05 -10.62 -21.36
C ALA A 87 20.36 -9.86 -21.54
N GLY A 88 21.46 -10.61 -21.42
CA GLY A 88 22.82 -10.08 -21.56
C GLY A 88 23.32 -9.33 -20.31
N GLY A 89 22.82 -9.70 -19.13
CA GLY A 89 23.24 -9.11 -17.85
C GLY A 89 22.73 -7.69 -17.61
N ARG A 90 21.65 -7.29 -18.29
CA ARG A 90 21.04 -5.95 -18.15
C ARG A 90 20.10 -5.85 -16.96
N GLY A 91 19.65 -7.00 -16.42
CA GLY A 91 18.74 -7.07 -15.30
C GLY A 91 17.47 -6.26 -15.56
N PHE A 92 16.93 -5.58 -14.54
CA PHE A 92 15.72 -4.77 -14.73
C PHE A 92 15.95 -3.40 -15.35
N GLY A 93 17.19 -2.99 -15.64
CA GLY A 93 17.48 -1.65 -16.20
C GLY A 93 16.57 -1.27 -17.38
N PRO A 94 16.47 -2.09 -18.44
CA PRO A 94 15.60 -1.80 -19.58
C PRO A 94 14.10 -1.75 -19.27
N LEU A 95 13.62 -2.54 -18.30
CA LEU A 95 12.21 -2.49 -17.87
C LEU A 95 11.94 -1.22 -17.06
N ALA A 96 12.83 -0.89 -16.12
CA ALA A 96 12.74 0.34 -15.33
C ALA A 96 12.76 1.59 -16.24
N ASP A 97 13.66 1.64 -17.23
CA ASP A 97 13.73 2.73 -18.21
C ASP A 97 12.41 2.92 -18.97
N GLN A 98 11.74 1.82 -19.35
CA GLN A 98 10.43 1.87 -20.01
C GLN A 98 9.32 2.36 -19.09
N VAL A 99 9.32 1.95 -17.82
CA VAL A 99 8.39 2.45 -16.79
C VAL A 99 8.63 3.93 -16.52
N HIS A 100 9.88 4.35 -16.37
CA HIS A 100 10.27 5.75 -16.18
C HIS A 100 9.88 6.63 -17.38
N ALA A 101 9.97 6.11 -18.60
CA ALA A 101 9.56 6.82 -19.82
C ALA A 101 8.04 7.13 -19.84
N LEU A 102 7.23 6.39 -19.08
CA LEU A 102 5.80 6.67 -18.87
C LEU A 102 5.54 7.71 -17.76
N GLY A 103 6.59 8.23 -17.12
CA GLY A 103 6.47 9.14 -15.97
C GLY A 103 6.16 8.42 -14.65
N LEU A 104 6.34 7.09 -14.62
CA LEU A 104 6.09 6.24 -13.46
C LEU A 104 7.41 5.90 -12.73
N ARG A 105 7.28 5.30 -11.56
CA ARG A 105 8.35 4.79 -10.70
C ARG A 105 8.33 3.27 -10.73
N PHE A 106 9.51 2.66 -10.73
CA PHE A 106 9.67 1.23 -10.82
C PHE A 106 10.03 0.62 -9.47
N GLY A 107 9.35 -0.47 -9.09
CA GLY A 107 9.59 -1.17 -7.85
C GLY A 107 9.73 -2.67 -8.03
N VAL A 108 10.44 -3.29 -7.08
CA VAL A 108 10.60 -4.74 -7.04
C VAL A 108 10.42 -5.26 -5.62
N HIS A 109 10.04 -6.52 -5.53
CA HIS A 109 10.04 -7.29 -4.30
C HIS A 109 11.39 -7.98 -4.06
N MET A 110 11.78 -8.12 -2.80
CA MET A 110 12.87 -8.98 -2.35
C MET A 110 12.47 -9.78 -1.12
N MET A 111 12.99 -11.00 -1.00
CA MET A 111 12.97 -11.74 0.27
C MET A 111 14.12 -11.28 1.16
N ARG A 112 13.89 -11.20 2.48
CA ARG A 112 14.97 -11.02 3.46
C ARG A 112 16.06 -12.07 3.23
N GLY A 113 17.32 -11.65 3.35
CA GLY A 113 18.45 -12.57 3.47
C GLY A 113 19.25 -12.78 2.19
N ILE A 114 19.76 -14.01 2.02
CA ILE A 114 20.68 -14.44 0.96
C ILE A 114 20.24 -15.81 0.41
N PRO A 115 20.30 -16.06 -0.92
CA PRO A 115 19.90 -17.32 -1.52
C PRO A 115 20.62 -18.53 -0.91
N ARG A 116 19.87 -19.58 -0.57
CA ARG A 116 20.44 -20.83 -0.03
C ARG A 116 21.46 -21.43 -0.98
N ILE A 117 21.18 -21.39 -2.29
CA ILE A 117 22.07 -21.89 -3.35
C ILE A 117 23.41 -21.13 -3.35
N ALA A 118 23.42 -19.82 -3.10
CA ALA A 118 24.66 -19.05 -3.00
C ALA A 118 25.51 -19.51 -1.80
N VAL A 119 24.87 -19.78 -0.66
CA VAL A 119 25.51 -20.28 0.56
C VAL A 119 26.07 -21.69 0.35
N GLU A 120 25.28 -22.59 -0.23
CA GLU A 120 25.68 -23.97 -0.53
C GLU A 120 26.91 -24.00 -1.45
N GLN A 121 26.91 -23.19 -2.50
CA GLN A 121 28.03 -23.09 -3.43
C GLN A 121 29.22 -22.30 -2.88
N GLY A 122 29.02 -21.51 -1.81
CA GLY A 122 30.05 -20.65 -1.25
C GLY A 122 30.46 -19.54 -2.23
N LEU A 123 29.49 -18.94 -2.92
CA LEU A 123 29.72 -17.87 -3.88
C LEU A 123 30.41 -16.67 -3.20
N PRO A 124 31.29 -15.94 -3.91
CA PRO A 124 32.02 -14.81 -3.33
C PRO A 124 31.10 -13.62 -3.03
N VAL A 125 31.36 -12.91 -1.94
CA VAL A 125 30.78 -11.58 -1.71
C VAL A 125 31.63 -10.54 -2.42
N GLU A 126 31.03 -9.84 -3.39
CA GLU A 126 31.70 -8.88 -4.28
C GLU A 126 32.58 -7.88 -3.51
N GLY A 127 33.82 -7.66 -3.97
CA GLY A 127 34.73 -6.69 -3.37
C GLY A 127 35.35 -7.11 -2.03
N THR A 128 35.15 -8.35 -1.57
CA THR A 128 35.67 -8.86 -0.31
C THR A 128 36.43 -10.18 -0.46
N THR A 129 37.04 -10.65 0.63
CA THR A 129 37.61 -12.01 0.71
C THR A 129 36.62 -13.04 1.28
N TRP A 130 35.39 -12.62 1.60
CA TRP A 130 34.36 -13.45 2.20
C TRP A 130 33.48 -14.12 1.15
N THR A 131 32.72 -15.10 1.60
CA THR A 131 31.76 -15.87 0.81
C THR A 131 30.36 -15.73 1.39
N ALA A 132 29.36 -16.17 0.63
CA ALA A 132 27.97 -16.28 1.09
C ALA A 132 27.84 -17.10 2.39
N ARG A 133 28.75 -18.06 2.64
CA ARG A 133 28.77 -18.83 3.90
C ARG A 133 29.15 -17.99 5.11
N ASP A 134 30.00 -16.99 4.92
CA ASP A 134 30.39 -16.06 5.97
C ASP A 134 29.33 -14.98 6.21
N ALA A 135 28.43 -14.76 5.24
CA ALA A 135 27.37 -13.76 5.31
C ALA A 135 26.06 -14.30 5.88
N ALA A 136 25.86 -15.63 5.91
CA ALA A 136 24.57 -16.25 6.19
C ALA A 136 24.42 -16.73 7.64
N ASP A 137 23.24 -16.47 8.22
CA ASP A 137 22.74 -17.20 9.38
C ASP A 137 21.80 -18.32 8.91
N THR A 138 22.36 -19.53 8.81
CA THR A 138 21.62 -20.73 8.36
C THR A 138 20.52 -21.20 9.32
N THR A 139 20.43 -20.63 10.52
CA THR A 139 19.35 -20.91 11.48
C THR A 139 18.16 -19.97 11.32
N SER A 140 18.36 -18.82 10.65
CA SER A 140 17.33 -17.87 10.31
C SER A 140 16.69 -18.24 8.97
N VAL A 141 15.42 -18.65 9.00
CA VAL A 141 14.69 -19.09 7.80
C VAL A 141 13.31 -18.45 7.76
N CYS A 142 12.79 -18.25 6.54
CA CYS A 142 11.40 -17.90 6.33
C CYS A 142 10.54 -19.18 6.42
N PRO A 143 9.39 -19.15 7.15
CA PRO A 143 8.57 -20.35 7.34
C PRO A 143 7.65 -20.70 6.16
N TRP A 144 7.50 -19.81 5.18
CA TRP A 144 6.56 -19.96 4.05
C TRP A 144 7.21 -19.91 2.67
N ASN A 145 8.51 -19.60 2.59
CA ASN A 145 9.32 -19.64 1.37
C ASN A 145 10.74 -20.08 1.74
N ASP A 146 11.35 -20.97 0.94
CA ASP A 146 12.63 -21.59 1.26
C ASP A 146 13.82 -21.06 0.42
N ASP A 147 13.65 -19.96 -0.31
CA ASP A 147 14.67 -19.44 -1.23
C ASP A 147 15.92 -18.92 -0.50
N ASN A 148 15.73 -18.31 0.68
CA ASN A 148 16.79 -17.62 1.42
C ASN A 148 17.08 -18.23 2.80
N TYR A 149 18.31 -18.01 3.26
CA TYR A 149 18.67 -17.92 4.68
C TYR A 149 18.72 -16.45 5.10
N GLY A 150 18.57 -16.17 6.40
CA GLY A 150 18.87 -14.85 6.94
C GLY A 150 20.36 -14.50 6.82
N LEU A 151 20.68 -13.21 7.00
CA LEU A 151 22.05 -12.73 7.07
C LEU A 151 22.56 -12.74 8.52
N ASP A 152 23.84 -13.10 8.72
CA ASP A 152 24.52 -12.95 10.01
C ASP A 152 24.97 -11.50 10.18
N HIS A 153 24.10 -10.67 10.76
CA HIS A 153 24.38 -9.25 11.01
C HIS A 153 25.54 -9.01 12.01
N GLY A 154 26.06 -10.05 12.67
CA GLY A 154 27.27 -9.98 13.47
C GLY A 154 28.56 -10.03 12.63
N HIS A 155 28.50 -10.48 11.38
CA HIS A 155 29.65 -10.62 10.50
C HIS A 155 29.66 -9.56 9.38
N PRO A 156 30.78 -8.87 9.11
CA PRO A 156 30.83 -7.80 8.10
C PRO A 156 30.46 -8.22 6.67
N ALA A 157 30.57 -9.52 6.34
CA ALA A 157 30.16 -10.05 5.04
C ALA A 157 28.67 -9.84 4.75
N ALA A 158 27.82 -9.84 5.79
CA ALA A 158 26.38 -9.65 5.64
C ALA A 158 26.05 -8.28 5.04
N GLN A 159 26.58 -7.20 5.63
CA GLN A 159 26.33 -5.85 5.12
C GLN A 159 26.99 -5.66 3.75
N ALA A 160 28.18 -6.22 3.52
CA ALA A 160 28.84 -6.12 2.22
C ALA A 160 28.05 -6.80 1.09
N TYR A 161 27.46 -7.97 1.36
CA TYR A 161 26.55 -8.64 0.43
C TYR A 161 25.31 -7.78 0.15
N LEU A 162 24.68 -7.26 1.20
CA LEU A 162 23.46 -6.47 1.08
C LEU A 162 23.70 -5.13 0.35
N ASP A 163 24.82 -4.45 0.63
CA ASP A 163 25.24 -3.24 -0.08
C ASP A 163 25.40 -3.53 -1.58
N GLY A 164 26.02 -4.66 -1.95
CA GLY A 164 26.17 -5.09 -3.35
C GLY A 164 24.84 -5.43 -4.02
N LEU A 165 23.92 -6.05 -3.30
CA LEU A 165 22.57 -6.35 -3.78
C LEU A 165 21.76 -5.07 -4.03
N VAL A 166 21.74 -4.14 -3.07
CA VAL A 166 20.98 -2.90 -3.23
C VAL A 166 21.64 -1.97 -4.26
N ALA A 167 22.98 -1.96 -4.38
CA ALA A 167 23.67 -1.25 -5.45
C ALA A 167 23.29 -1.78 -6.85
N GLN A 168 23.10 -3.10 -6.99
CA GLN A 168 22.60 -3.69 -8.24
C GLN A 168 21.18 -3.18 -8.56
N LEU A 169 20.26 -3.23 -7.59
CA LEU A 169 18.88 -2.72 -7.76
C LEU A 169 18.86 -1.22 -8.09
N ALA A 170 19.69 -0.43 -7.41
CA ALA A 170 19.85 0.99 -7.68
C ALA A 170 20.40 1.25 -9.08
N GLY A 171 21.36 0.44 -9.53
CA GLY A 171 21.92 0.48 -10.89
C GLY A 171 20.92 0.16 -11.98
N TRP A 172 19.87 -0.61 -11.68
CA TRP A 172 18.74 -0.85 -12.58
C TRP A 172 17.69 0.26 -12.56
N GLY A 173 17.79 1.25 -11.68
CA GLY A 173 16.80 2.32 -11.58
C GLY A 173 15.59 2.01 -10.71
N VAL A 174 15.68 1.06 -9.77
CA VAL A 174 14.59 0.78 -8.82
C VAL A 174 14.34 1.99 -7.90
N ASP A 175 13.09 2.41 -7.75
CA ASP A 175 12.62 3.54 -6.92
C ASP A 175 11.88 3.11 -5.65
N PHE A 176 11.45 1.85 -5.62
CA PHE A 176 10.62 1.28 -4.57
C PHE A 176 11.01 -0.18 -4.32
N LEU A 177 11.20 -0.55 -3.06
CA LEU A 177 11.59 -1.89 -2.66
C LEU A 177 10.63 -2.42 -1.60
N LYS A 178 9.92 -3.51 -1.92
CA LYS A 178 9.15 -4.28 -0.94
C LYS A 178 10.02 -5.43 -0.44
N VAL A 179 10.30 -5.48 0.86
CA VAL A 179 11.09 -6.55 1.47
C VAL A 179 10.20 -7.39 2.39
N ASP A 180 10.05 -8.66 2.03
CA ASP A 180 9.27 -9.64 2.79
C ASP A 180 10.11 -10.40 3.83
N ASP A 181 9.40 -11.15 4.69
CA ASP A 181 9.96 -11.90 5.83
C ASP A 181 10.62 -10.99 6.87
N MET A 182 10.00 -9.82 7.12
CA MET A 182 10.57 -8.76 7.96
C MET A 182 9.84 -8.51 9.29
N LEU A 183 8.51 -8.63 9.34
CA LEU A 183 7.70 -8.15 10.49
C LEU A 183 6.98 -9.25 11.28
N ALA A 184 6.99 -10.50 10.81
CA ALA A 184 6.35 -11.63 11.47
C ALA A 184 7.21 -12.92 11.36
N PRO A 185 8.24 -13.09 12.22
CA PRO A 185 8.59 -12.26 13.38
C PRO A 185 9.30 -10.95 13.01
N TYR A 186 9.39 -10.01 13.96
CA TYR A 186 10.03 -8.72 13.73
C TYR A 186 11.56 -8.84 13.71
N HIS A 187 12.20 -8.42 12.60
CA HIS A 187 13.64 -8.50 12.38
C HIS A 187 14.29 -7.10 12.35
N PRO A 188 14.58 -6.47 13.51
CA PRO A 188 15.11 -5.09 13.56
C PRO A 188 16.46 -4.94 12.87
N ASP A 189 17.39 -5.87 13.07
CA ASP A 189 18.74 -5.80 12.48
C ASP A 189 18.69 -5.85 10.94
N ALA A 190 17.77 -6.64 10.39
CA ALA A 190 17.55 -6.69 8.95
C ALA A 190 16.97 -5.35 8.44
N VAL A 191 16.01 -4.76 9.16
CA VAL A 191 15.40 -3.47 8.80
C VAL A 191 16.48 -2.38 8.72
N GLU A 192 17.36 -2.32 9.72
CA GLU A 192 18.49 -1.38 9.76
C GLU A 192 19.47 -1.62 8.61
N ALA A 193 19.82 -2.89 8.35
CA ALA A 193 20.77 -3.25 7.30
C ALA A 193 20.27 -2.89 5.89
N TRP A 194 18.98 -3.12 5.60
CA TRP A 194 18.37 -2.72 4.32
C TRP A 194 18.32 -1.20 4.18
N ALA A 195 17.95 -0.48 5.24
CA ALA A 195 17.94 0.98 5.24
C ALA A 195 19.35 1.56 4.97
N LEU A 196 20.37 1.01 5.62
CA LEU A 196 21.76 1.40 5.42
C LEU A 196 22.26 1.09 4.00
N ALA A 197 21.91 -0.07 3.45
CA ALA A 197 22.28 -0.45 2.09
C ALA A 197 21.63 0.47 1.04
N ILE A 198 20.38 0.87 1.26
CA ILE A 198 19.69 1.89 0.44
C ILE A 198 20.43 3.23 0.52
N GLU A 199 20.75 3.71 1.72
CA GLU A 199 21.51 4.95 1.89
C GLU A 199 22.85 4.91 1.14
N ARG A 200 23.59 3.80 1.27
CA ARG A 200 24.90 3.60 0.62
C ARG A 200 24.83 3.46 -0.89
N SER A 201 23.70 3.01 -1.44
CA SER A 201 23.49 2.91 -2.89
C SER A 201 23.51 4.28 -3.58
N GLY A 202 23.21 5.35 -2.83
CA GLY A 202 23.13 6.72 -3.35
C GLY A 202 21.89 6.99 -4.22
N ARG A 203 20.95 6.03 -4.33
CA ARG A 203 19.67 6.21 -5.00
C ARG A 203 18.54 6.35 -3.99
N ASP A 204 17.59 7.23 -4.30
CA ASP A 204 16.36 7.40 -3.52
C ASP A 204 15.41 6.21 -3.74
N ILE A 205 15.42 5.24 -2.83
CA ILE A 205 14.55 4.05 -2.86
C ILE A 205 13.60 4.07 -1.67
N VAL A 206 12.29 3.99 -1.93
CA VAL A 206 11.28 3.83 -0.87
C VAL A 206 11.32 2.40 -0.34
N LEU A 207 11.47 2.23 0.98
CA LEU A 207 11.46 0.91 1.62
C LEU A 207 10.08 0.57 2.20
N SER A 208 9.51 -0.53 1.73
CA SER A 208 8.27 -1.16 2.19
C SER A 208 8.58 -2.49 2.87
N LEU A 209 8.02 -2.73 4.07
CA LEU A 209 8.29 -3.93 4.87
C LEU A 209 7.05 -4.82 4.99
N SER A 210 7.25 -6.13 4.89
CA SER A 210 6.17 -7.12 4.84
C SER A 210 6.66 -8.51 5.30
N PRO A 211 5.78 -9.51 5.52
CA PRO A 211 4.36 -9.36 5.83
C PRO A 211 4.18 -8.89 7.28
N GLY A 212 3.01 -8.33 7.59
CA GLY A 212 2.60 -8.02 8.95
C GLY A 212 1.69 -9.10 9.54
N THR A 213 1.48 -9.09 10.86
CA THR A 213 0.39 -9.86 11.51
C THR A 213 -0.08 -9.12 12.77
N HIS A 214 0.58 -9.38 13.90
CA HIS A 214 0.33 -8.76 15.21
C HIS A 214 1.42 -7.74 15.55
N LEU A 215 1.84 -6.93 14.56
CA LEU A 215 2.90 -5.94 14.74
C LEU A 215 2.57 -4.99 15.90
N SER A 216 3.51 -4.87 16.84
CA SER A 216 3.37 -4.00 18.00
C SER A 216 3.67 -2.55 17.63
N THR A 217 2.85 -1.62 18.12
CA THR A 217 3.10 -0.17 17.96
C THR A 217 4.32 0.30 18.75
N ALA A 218 4.92 -0.55 19.60
CA ALA A 218 6.18 -0.26 20.27
C ALA A 218 7.35 -0.06 19.28
N HIS A 219 7.24 -0.57 18.04
CA HIS A 219 8.27 -0.45 17.01
C HIS A 219 8.11 0.81 16.13
N VAL A 220 7.09 1.64 16.35
CA VAL A 220 6.76 2.78 15.47
C VAL A 220 7.95 3.71 15.21
N GLU A 221 8.69 4.12 16.25
CA GLU A 221 9.81 5.05 16.03
C GLU A 221 10.97 4.39 15.26
N HIS A 222 11.31 3.13 15.57
CA HIS A 222 12.31 2.37 14.82
C HIS A 222 11.91 2.20 13.36
N LEU A 223 10.66 1.81 13.10
CA LEU A 223 10.12 1.69 11.74
C LEU A 223 10.21 3.01 10.96
N ARG A 224 9.89 4.14 11.60
CA ARG A 224 9.97 5.47 10.97
C ARG A 224 11.40 5.95 10.73
N GLU A 225 12.37 5.43 11.47
CA GLU A 225 13.79 5.75 11.28
C GLU A 225 14.36 5.01 10.06
N HIS A 226 13.83 3.82 9.74
CA HIS A 226 14.45 2.91 8.78
C HIS A 226 13.61 2.58 7.54
N ALA A 227 12.28 2.74 7.57
CA ALA A 227 11.39 2.42 6.46
C ALA A 227 10.34 3.50 6.21
N GLN A 228 9.77 3.50 5.00
CA GLN A 228 8.72 4.43 4.62
C GLN A 228 7.33 3.83 4.78
N MET A 229 7.19 2.51 4.66
CA MET A 229 5.93 1.83 4.94
C MET A 229 6.13 0.41 5.48
N TRP A 230 5.16 -0.07 6.26
CA TRP A 230 5.22 -1.39 6.90
C TRP A 230 3.82 -2.00 7.06
N ARG A 231 3.68 -3.26 6.63
CA ARG A 231 2.42 -4.01 6.74
C ARG A 231 1.99 -4.18 8.20
N VAL A 232 0.72 -3.88 8.47
CA VAL A 232 0.10 -4.05 9.80
C VAL A 232 -0.89 -5.22 9.88
N CYS A 233 -0.97 -6.01 8.82
CA CYS A 233 -1.83 -7.16 8.68
C CYS A 233 -1.18 -8.23 7.80
N ASP A 234 -1.72 -9.45 7.91
CA ASP A 234 -1.46 -10.54 6.98
C ASP A 234 -2.12 -10.24 5.63
N ASP A 235 -1.82 -11.05 4.61
CA ASP A 235 -2.28 -10.84 3.24
C ASP A 235 -3.80 -10.64 3.16
N LEU A 236 -4.20 -9.48 2.63
CA LEU A 236 -5.58 -9.09 2.46
C LEU A 236 -6.12 -9.55 1.11
N TRP A 237 -7.34 -10.13 1.10
CA TRP A 237 -8.02 -10.58 -0.11
C TRP A 237 -9.43 -9.99 -0.21
N ASP A 238 -10.12 -10.26 -1.32
CA ASP A 238 -11.44 -9.74 -1.70
C ASP A 238 -12.59 -10.37 -0.89
N ARG A 239 -12.48 -10.36 0.43
CA ARG A 239 -13.48 -10.88 1.36
C ARG A 239 -13.88 -9.79 2.35
N TRP A 240 -15.18 -9.70 2.65
CA TRP A 240 -15.67 -8.70 3.60
C TRP A 240 -15.02 -8.84 4.98
N GLU A 241 -14.74 -10.06 5.43
CA GLU A 241 -14.09 -10.30 6.72
C GLU A 241 -12.69 -9.67 6.79
N ASP A 242 -11.95 -9.69 5.68
CA ASP A 242 -10.61 -9.10 5.61
C ASP A 242 -10.70 -7.57 5.64
N VAL A 243 -11.66 -6.98 4.91
CA VAL A 243 -11.95 -5.53 4.93
C VAL A 243 -12.42 -5.09 6.32
N HIS A 244 -13.38 -5.80 6.91
CA HIS A 244 -13.95 -5.48 8.22
C HIS A 244 -12.88 -5.50 9.32
N ALA A 245 -11.98 -6.47 9.29
CA ALA A 245 -10.87 -6.56 10.24
C ALA A 245 -9.94 -5.33 10.19
N GLN A 246 -9.88 -4.60 9.07
CA GLN A 246 -9.04 -3.41 8.96
C GLN A 246 -9.57 -2.20 9.71
N PHE A 247 -10.87 -2.09 10.00
CA PHE A 247 -11.39 -0.94 10.77
C PHE A 247 -10.67 -0.78 12.11
N ALA A 248 -10.59 -1.86 12.90
CA ALA A 248 -9.89 -1.83 14.19
C ALA A 248 -8.37 -1.67 14.04
N ARG A 249 -7.78 -2.29 13.02
CA ARG A 249 -6.33 -2.20 12.77
C ARG A 249 -5.93 -0.78 12.38
N LEU A 250 -6.62 -0.19 11.43
CA LEU A 250 -6.37 1.17 10.97
C LEU A 250 -6.72 2.20 12.05
N ALA A 251 -7.80 2.04 12.83
CA ALA A 251 -8.08 2.92 13.97
C ALA A 251 -6.92 2.96 14.98
N ARG A 252 -6.29 1.80 15.23
CA ARG A 252 -5.09 1.70 16.07
C ARG A 252 -3.86 2.36 15.46
N TRP A 253 -3.68 2.30 14.14
CA TRP A 253 -2.45 2.74 13.46
C TRP A 253 -2.51 4.17 12.92
N ALA A 254 -3.70 4.70 12.62
CA ALA A 254 -3.88 6.03 12.04
C ALA A 254 -3.23 7.18 12.83
N PRO A 255 -3.23 7.18 14.19
CA PRO A 255 -2.50 8.20 14.97
C PRO A 255 -0.98 8.25 14.73
N PHE A 256 -0.41 7.19 14.14
CA PHE A 256 1.02 7.09 13.84
C PHE A 256 1.35 7.41 12.37
N GLN A 257 0.40 7.83 11.55
CA GLN A 257 0.70 8.22 10.17
C GLN A 257 1.38 9.59 10.13
N ARG A 258 2.55 9.66 9.50
CA ARG A 258 3.27 10.94 9.29
C ARG A 258 4.02 10.92 7.96
N PRO A 259 4.34 12.10 7.38
CA PRO A 259 5.19 12.17 6.19
C PRO A 259 6.45 11.30 6.33
N GLY A 260 6.63 10.37 5.38
CA GLY A 260 7.76 9.44 5.35
C GLY A 260 7.64 8.19 6.24
N GLY A 261 6.51 7.92 6.87
CA GLY A 261 6.30 6.71 7.68
C GLY A 261 4.84 6.30 7.76
N TRP A 262 4.50 5.22 7.05
CA TRP A 262 3.13 4.80 6.77
C TRP A 262 2.83 3.37 7.22
N ALA A 263 1.88 3.20 8.13
CA ALA A 263 1.27 1.90 8.37
C ALA A 263 0.47 1.47 7.13
N ASP A 264 0.73 0.25 6.67
CA ASP A 264 0.20 -0.31 5.43
C ASP A 264 -0.83 -1.41 5.71
N ALA A 265 -2.07 -1.17 5.27
CA ALA A 265 -3.17 -2.12 5.35
C ALA A 265 -3.23 -3.12 4.18
N ASP A 266 -2.12 -3.22 3.42
CA ASP A 266 -1.90 -4.12 2.29
C ASP A 266 -2.57 -3.65 1.00
N MET A 267 -2.29 -4.41 -0.07
CA MET A 267 -2.78 -4.20 -1.42
C MET A 267 -4.31 -4.22 -1.50
N LEU A 268 -4.83 -3.59 -2.56
CA LEU A 268 -6.24 -3.49 -2.86
C LEU A 268 -6.61 -4.59 -3.86
N PRO A 269 -7.38 -5.62 -3.46
CA PRO A 269 -7.77 -6.74 -4.31
C PRO A 269 -8.97 -6.32 -5.19
N LEU A 270 -8.78 -5.26 -5.95
CA LEU A 270 -9.78 -4.62 -6.82
C LEU A 270 -9.49 -4.93 -8.28
N GLY A 271 -10.54 -4.97 -9.10
CA GLY A 271 -10.42 -5.24 -10.53
C GLY A 271 -10.31 -6.73 -10.82
N ARG A 272 -9.52 -7.09 -11.83
CA ARG A 272 -9.35 -8.48 -12.28
C ARG A 272 -8.16 -9.14 -11.59
N ILE A 273 -8.42 -10.06 -10.67
CA ILE A 273 -7.42 -10.74 -9.84
C ILE A 273 -7.46 -12.27 -10.07
N GLY A 274 -6.52 -12.99 -9.46
CA GLY A 274 -6.51 -14.46 -9.47
C GLY A 274 -6.13 -15.07 -10.82
N LEU A 275 -5.58 -14.32 -11.77
CA LEU A 275 -5.22 -14.85 -13.10
C LEU A 275 -4.25 -16.02 -12.95
N ARG A 276 -3.23 -15.84 -12.12
CA ARG A 276 -2.21 -16.83 -11.74
C ARG A 276 -1.72 -16.62 -10.29
N ALA A 277 -2.57 -16.01 -9.47
CA ALA A 277 -2.23 -15.62 -8.11
C ALA A 277 -2.01 -16.80 -7.16
N GLU A 278 -1.54 -16.51 -5.95
CA GLU A 278 -1.47 -17.51 -4.89
C GLU A 278 -2.86 -18.09 -4.58
N ARG A 279 -3.90 -17.24 -4.52
CA ARG A 279 -5.24 -17.63 -4.05
C ARG A 279 -6.35 -17.44 -5.07
N GLY A 280 -7.10 -18.52 -5.25
CA GLY A 280 -8.33 -18.55 -6.06
C GLY A 280 -8.08 -18.58 -7.56
N ASP A 281 -9.17 -18.65 -8.31
CA ASP A 281 -9.20 -18.70 -9.78
C ASP A 281 -9.40 -17.29 -10.38
N PRO A 282 -9.17 -17.12 -11.70
CA PRO A 282 -9.36 -15.85 -12.40
C PRO A 282 -10.75 -15.26 -12.21
N ARG A 283 -10.84 -14.06 -11.66
CA ARG A 283 -12.11 -13.40 -11.33
C ARG A 283 -12.00 -11.87 -11.34
N HIS A 284 -13.15 -11.21 -11.38
CA HIS A 284 -13.23 -9.85 -10.84
C HIS A 284 -13.34 -9.95 -9.31
N SER A 285 -12.86 -8.94 -8.60
CA SER A 285 -12.97 -8.83 -7.14
C SER A 285 -14.37 -9.23 -6.66
N LEU A 286 -14.43 -10.07 -5.63
CA LEU A 286 -15.68 -10.51 -5.01
C LEU A 286 -16.29 -9.45 -4.09
N LEU A 287 -15.58 -8.35 -3.82
CA LEU A 287 -16.13 -7.21 -3.11
C LEU A 287 -17.23 -6.54 -3.94
N THR A 288 -18.39 -6.32 -3.31
CA THR A 288 -19.48 -5.55 -3.90
C THR A 288 -19.06 -4.10 -4.17
N PRO A 289 -19.73 -3.37 -5.07
CA PRO A 289 -19.38 -1.97 -5.33
C PRO A 289 -19.35 -1.07 -4.08
N GLU A 290 -20.20 -1.34 -3.09
CA GLU A 290 -20.21 -0.60 -1.83
C GLU A 290 -19.03 -0.99 -0.93
N GLU A 291 -18.64 -2.26 -0.88
CA GLU A 291 -17.43 -2.71 -0.17
C GLU A 291 -16.14 -2.18 -0.81
N GLN A 292 -16.10 -2.05 -2.14
CA GLN A 292 -14.98 -1.43 -2.86
C GLN A 292 -14.83 0.07 -2.53
N ARG A 293 -15.94 0.78 -2.34
CA ARG A 293 -15.90 2.16 -1.82
C ARG A 293 -15.46 2.19 -0.36
N THR A 294 -15.96 1.26 0.45
CA THR A 294 -15.59 1.15 1.87
C THR A 294 -14.09 0.94 2.05
N ILE A 295 -13.47 -0.02 1.35
CA ILE A 295 -12.04 -0.29 1.46
C ILE A 295 -11.22 0.94 1.02
N LEU A 296 -11.53 1.57 -0.12
CA LEU A 296 -10.81 2.76 -0.58
C LEU A 296 -10.97 3.94 0.38
N THR A 297 -12.19 4.25 0.82
CA THR A 297 -12.41 5.36 1.74
C THR A 297 -11.71 5.11 3.08
N LEU A 298 -11.74 3.90 3.62
CA LEU A 298 -11.05 3.58 4.88
C LEU A 298 -9.53 3.74 4.74
N TRP A 299 -8.92 3.25 3.66
CA TRP A 299 -7.48 3.39 3.43
C TRP A 299 -7.09 4.86 3.29
N VAL A 300 -7.87 5.64 2.54
CA VAL A 300 -7.64 7.07 2.34
C VAL A 300 -7.74 7.83 3.66
N MET A 301 -8.82 7.62 4.42
CA MET A 301 -9.05 8.31 5.69
C MET A 301 -8.01 7.92 6.75
N ALA A 302 -7.50 6.69 6.72
CA ALA A 302 -6.44 6.22 7.61
C ALA A 302 -5.02 6.44 7.05
N ARG A 303 -4.89 7.07 5.87
CA ARG A 303 -3.63 7.32 5.16
C ARG A 303 -2.75 6.09 4.93
N SER A 304 -3.36 4.95 4.64
CA SER A 304 -2.64 3.77 4.16
C SER A 304 -2.11 4.01 2.73
N PRO A 305 -0.94 3.47 2.36
CA PRO A 305 -0.55 3.35 0.96
C PRO A 305 -1.63 2.64 0.14
N LEU A 306 -1.71 2.95 -1.17
CA LEU A 306 -2.68 2.34 -2.08
C LEU A 306 -1.93 1.59 -3.19
N MET A 307 -1.89 0.26 -3.11
CA MET A 307 -1.32 -0.58 -4.17
C MET A 307 -2.42 -1.45 -4.75
N VAL A 308 -2.90 -1.18 -5.96
CA VAL A 308 -3.91 -2.03 -6.60
C VAL A 308 -3.28 -3.33 -7.13
N GLY A 309 -3.88 -4.48 -6.79
CA GLY A 309 -3.35 -5.80 -7.13
C GLY A 309 -3.93 -6.41 -8.42
N GLY A 310 -5.07 -5.88 -8.90
CA GLY A 310 -5.72 -6.36 -10.11
C GLY A 310 -4.95 -6.01 -11.39
N ASP A 311 -5.13 -6.86 -12.40
CA ASP A 311 -4.67 -6.60 -13.75
C ASP A 311 -5.51 -5.45 -14.36
N LEU A 312 -4.90 -4.27 -14.47
CA LEU A 312 -5.56 -3.05 -14.92
C LEU A 312 -6.07 -3.13 -16.37
N PRO A 313 -5.33 -3.71 -17.35
CA PRO A 313 -5.81 -3.87 -18.72
C PRO A 313 -7.10 -4.68 -18.86
N THR A 314 -7.31 -5.69 -18.01
CA THR A 314 -8.50 -6.56 -18.05
C THR A 314 -9.51 -6.29 -16.95
N SER A 315 -9.26 -5.26 -16.13
CA SER A 315 -10.22 -4.77 -15.14
C SER A 315 -11.37 -4.02 -15.81
N ASP A 316 -12.55 -4.05 -15.20
CA ASP A 316 -13.71 -3.35 -15.74
C ASP A 316 -13.55 -1.82 -15.61
N PRO A 317 -14.18 -1.02 -16.51
CA PRO A 317 -14.08 0.43 -16.47
C PRO A 317 -14.58 1.06 -15.17
N ALA A 318 -15.58 0.47 -14.51
CA ALA A 318 -16.13 1.03 -13.27
C ALA A 318 -15.11 0.96 -12.12
N THR A 319 -14.33 -0.11 -12.03
CA THR A 319 -13.19 -0.21 -11.11
C THR A 319 -12.13 0.85 -11.42
N LEU A 320 -11.78 1.05 -12.70
CA LEU A 320 -10.79 2.07 -13.06
C LEU A 320 -11.30 3.49 -12.74
N ASP A 321 -12.58 3.77 -12.97
CA ASP A 321 -13.20 5.06 -12.63
C ASP A 321 -13.25 5.29 -11.10
N LEU A 322 -13.46 4.23 -10.33
CA LEU A 322 -13.41 4.25 -8.87
C LEU A 322 -12.01 4.65 -8.36
N LEU A 323 -10.97 4.00 -8.88
CA LEU A 323 -9.56 4.29 -8.54
C LEU A 323 -9.11 5.67 -9.04
N ALA A 324 -9.61 6.09 -10.20
CA ALA A 324 -9.32 7.39 -10.82
C ALA A 324 -10.10 8.55 -10.20
N ASN A 325 -10.94 8.33 -9.18
CA ASN A 325 -11.67 9.42 -8.55
C ASN A 325 -10.68 10.43 -7.93
N PRO A 326 -10.72 11.73 -8.32
CA PRO A 326 -9.80 12.74 -7.81
C PRO A 326 -9.77 12.87 -6.28
N ALA A 327 -10.89 12.60 -5.60
CA ALA A 327 -10.95 12.65 -4.13
C ALA A 327 -10.05 11.61 -3.47
N VAL A 328 -9.87 10.43 -4.08
CA VAL A 328 -9.01 9.35 -3.55
C VAL A 328 -7.57 9.85 -3.40
N GLY A 329 -6.98 10.37 -4.49
CA GLY A 329 -5.64 10.93 -4.46
C GLY A 329 -5.54 12.20 -3.63
N HIS A 330 -6.48 13.13 -3.80
CA HIS A 330 -6.44 14.43 -3.13
C HIS A 330 -6.48 14.30 -1.60
N VAL A 331 -7.43 13.54 -1.05
CA VAL A 331 -7.59 13.40 0.40
C VAL A 331 -6.43 12.58 1.00
N LEU A 332 -5.94 11.55 0.32
CA LEU A 332 -4.80 10.76 0.81
C LEU A 332 -3.52 11.61 0.93
N GLN A 333 -3.27 12.47 -0.06
CA GLN A 333 -2.08 13.30 -0.13
C GLN A 333 -2.14 14.49 0.82
N ASN A 334 -3.30 15.16 0.92
CA ASN A 334 -3.43 16.45 1.64
C ASN A 334 -4.11 16.33 3.01
N GLY A 335 -4.93 15.28 3.20
CA GLY A 335 -5.61 15.03 4.46
C GLY A 335 -4.66 14.67 5.60
N THR A 336 -4.99 15.12 6.80
CA THR A 336 -4.23 14.88 8.04
C THR A 336 -5.18 14.56 9.19
N ASP A 337 -4.63 14.11 10.32
CA ASP A 337 -5.42 13.79 11.54
C ASP A 337 -6.59 12.82 11.27
N GLY A 338 -6.33 11.84 10.40
CA GLY A 338 -7.27 10.75 10.11
C GLY A 338 -7.52 9.92 11.36
N ARG A 339 -8.76 9.82 11.82
CA ARG A 339 -9.12 9.04 13.01
C ARG A 339 -10.56 8.57 13.02
N GLU A 340 -10.79 7.44 13.68
CA GLU A 340 -12.11 6.99 14.12
C GLU A 340 -12.60 7.93 15.24
N VAL A 341 -13.79 8.50 15.09
CA VAL A 341 -14.41 9.41 16.07
C VAL A 341 -15.67 8.83 16.71
N VAL A 342 -16.33 7.89 16.04
CA VAL A 342 -17.51 7.18 16.55
C VAL A 342 -17.40 5.72 16.15
N ARG A 343 -17.67 4.82 17.09
CA ARG A 343 -17.91 3.41 16.83
C ARG A 343 -19.01 2.92 17.75
N GLU A 344 -20.16 2.62 17.17
CA GLU A 344 -21.34 2.20 17.91
C GLU A 344 -21.84 0.86 17.36
N PRO A 345 -21.76 -0.23 18.15
CA PRO A 345 -22.43 -1.47 17.82
C PRO A 345 -23.95 -1.26 17.83
N LEU A 346 -24.59 -1.57 16.72
CA LEU A 346 -26.03 -1.54 16.52
C LEU A 346 -26.50 -2.93 16.08
N ASP A 347 -27.80 -3.07 15.84
CA ASP A 347 -28.51 -4.35 15.65
C ASP A 347 -27.70 -5.47 14.97
N ASP A 348 -27.46 -5.34 13.66
CA ASP A 348 -26.78 -6.31 12.80
C ASP A 348 -25.41 -5.83 12.30
N GLY A 349 -24.86 -4.77 12.88
CA GLY A 349 -23.61 -4.17 12.43
C GLY A 349 -23.17 -2.99 13.29
N GLU A 350 -22.10 -2.32 12.88
CA GLU A 350 -21.51 -1.18 13.59
C GLU A 350 -21.66 0.08 12.72
N LEU A 351 -22.04 1.19 13.36
CA LEU A 351 -21.84 2.52 12.79
C LEU A 351 -20.42 2.95 13.14
N ILE A 352 -19.61 3.22 12.11
CA ILE A 352 -18.24 3.69 12.28
C ILE A 352 -18.09 5.01 11.54
N VAL A 353 -17.59 6.05 12.22
CA VAL A 353 -17.36 7.37 11.62
C VAL A 353 -15.90 7.75 11.74
N TRP A 354 -15.32 8.14 10.61
CA TRP A 354 -13.97 8.66 10.53
C TRP A 354 -13.96 10.12 10.10
N THR A 355 -12.99 10.87 10.63
CA THR A 355 -12.72 12.25 10.20
C THR A 355 -11.26 12.41 9.79
N ALA A 356 -11.00 13.31 8.84
CA ALA A 356 -9.68 13.83 8.51
C ALA A 356 -9.81 15.33 8.18
N VAL A 357 -8.72 16.08 8.20
CA VAL A 357 -8.74 17.54 8.00
C VAL A 357 -7.74 18.02 6.96
N GLU A 358 -8.12 19.05 6.22
CA GLU A 358 -7.27 19.84 5.32
C GLU A 358 -7.64 21.32 5.46
N GLY A 359 -6.78 22.08 6.15
CA GLY A 359 -7.09 23.47 6.50
C GLY A 359 -8.36 23.56 7.34
N ALA A 360 -9.38 24.24 6.82
CA ALA A 360 -10.68 24.36 7.47
C ALA A 360 -11.70 23.28 7.03
N THR A 361 -11.35 22.45 6.04
CA THR A 361 -12.22 21.38 5.55
C THR A 361 -12.09 20.17 6.46
N THR A 362 -13.24 19.58 6.84
CA THR A 362 -13.31 18.28 7.49
C THR A 362 -13.86 17.25 6.52
N TYR A 363 -13.08 16.22 6.22
CA TYR A 363 -13.54 15.03 5.51
C TYR A 363 -14.19 14.08 6.50
N VAL A 364 -15.34 13.52 6.15
CA VAL A 364 -16.16 12.65 7.00
C VAL A 364 -16.51 11.40 6.21
N ALA A 365 -16.14 10.22 6.73
CA ALA A 365 -16.55 8.94 6.19
C ALA A 365 -17.47 8.24 7.20
N VAL A 366 -18.71 8.00 6.79
CA VAL A 366 -19.74 7.32 7.59
C VAL A 366 -19.94 5.93 7.02
N PHE A 367 -19.47 4.93 7.75
CA PHE A 367 -19.52 3.52 7.38
C PHE A 367 -20.64 2.80 8.13
N TRP A 368 -21.25 1.84 7.45
CA TRP A 368 -22.21 0.93 8.05
C TRP A 368 -21.84 -0.51 7.72
N THR A 369 -21.61 -1.34 8.75
CA THR A 369 -21.14 -2.72 8.57
C THR A 369 -22.25 -3.77 8.57
N GLY A 370 -23.53 -3.37 8.73
CA GLY A 370 -24.65 -4.31 8.77
C GLY A 370 -25.13 -4.74 7.39
N ALA A 371 -25.98 -5.76 7.35
CA ALA A 371 -26.39 -6.48 6.15
C ALA A 371 -27.50 -5.80 5.34
N THR A 372 -28.10 -4.74 5.88
CA THR A 372 -29.15 -3.95 5.22
C THR A 372 -28.85 -2.46 5.29
N PRO A 373 -29.23 -1.64 4.28
CA PRO A 373 -29.03 -0.20 4.34
C PRO A 373 -29.64 0.42 5.59
N ARG A 374 -28.96 1.42 6.16
CA ARG A 374 -29.38 2.09 7.40
C ARG A 374 -29.35 3.61 7.22
N THR A 375 -30.42 4.28 7.61
CA THR A 375 -30.40 5.74 7.81
C THR A 375 -29.77 6.05 9.16
N VAL A 376 -28.73 6.89 9.14
CA VAL A 376 -28.00 7.33 10.33
C VAL A 376 -28.04 8.85 10.42
N SER A 377 -28.03 9.36 11.66
CA SER A 377 -27.96 10.79 11.97
C SER A 377 -26.72 11.00 12.83
N VAL A 378 -25.70 11.68 12.28
CA VAL A 378 -24.45 11.94 13.00
C VAL A 378 -24.42 13.41 13.43
N PRO A 379 -24.40 13.71 14.75
CA PRO A 379 -24.33 15.08 15.24
C PRO A 379 -23.12 15.85 14.67
N LEU A 380 -23.33 17.08 14.21
CA LEU A 380 -22.26 17.91 13.65
C LEU A 380 -21.13 18.13 14.66
N ALA A 381 -21.46 18.28 15.94
CA ALA A 381 -20.47 18.41 17.01
C ALA A 381 -19.52 17.20 17.14
N SER A 382 -19.96 16.00 16.77
CA SER A 382 -19.10 14.80 16.72
C SER A 382 -18.13 14.81 15.53
N LEU A 383 -18.43 15.60 14.49
CA LEU A 383 -17.63 15.69 13.27
C LEU A 383 -16.59 16.82 13.34
N VAL A 384 -17.01 18.00 13.80
CA VAL A 384 -16.19 19.24 13.76
C VAL A 384 -15.85 19.80 15.13
N GLY A 385 -16.23 19.09 16.21
CA GLY A 385 -16.09 19.54 17.59
C GLY A 385 -17.12 20.59 18.01
N HIS A 386 -17.33 20.74 19.32
CA HIS A 386 -18.36 21.62 19.88
C HIS A 386 -18.24 23.09 19.43
N ALA A 387 -17.02 23.63 19.38
CA ALA A 387 -16.79 24.99 18.92
C ALA A 387 -17.14 25.16 17.42
N GLY A 388 -16.76 24.19 16.58
CA GLY A 388 -17.03 24.22 15.15
C GLY A 388 -18.51 24.07 14.80
N ALA A 389 -19.28 23.35 15.61
CA ALA A 389 -20.71 23.10 15.40
C ALA A 389 -21.58 24.36 15.49
N THR A 390 -21.09 25.42 16.13
CA THR A 390 -21.81 26.71 16.18
C THR A 390 -21.79 27.49 14.87
N GLY A 391 -20.92 27.10 13.92
CA GLY A 391 -20.82 27.69 12.59
C GLY A 391 -21.79 27.09 11.58
N SER A 392 -21.91 27.73 10.42
CA SER A 392 -22.63 27.16 9.27
C SER A 392 -21.68 26.38 8.39
N TRP A 393 -22.16 25.26 7.82
CA TRP A 393 -21.35 24.33 7.04
C TRP A 393 -22.05 23.96 5.74
N THR A 394 -21.24 23.64 4.73
CA THR A 394 -21.68 23.09 3.45
C THR A 394 -21.07 21.71 3.25
N THR A 395 -21.81 20.82 2.60
CA THR A 395 -21.44 19.43 2.39
C THR A 395 -21.32 19.12 0.90
N ARG A 396 -20.46 18.16 0.55
CA ARG A 396 -20.38 17.59 -0.80
C ARG A 396 -19.99 16.14 -0.69
N ASP A 397 -20.70 15.27 -1.41
CA ASP A 397 -20.32 13.86 -1.51
C ASP A 397 -19.10 13.71 -2.44
N LEU A 398 -18.12 12.93 -2.01
CA LEU A 398 -16.84 12.72 -2.69
C LEU A 398 -16.89 11.55 -3.69
N TRP A 399 -17.87 10.65 -3.56
CA TRP A 399 -18.15 9.60 -4.53
C TRP A 399 -19.12 10.07 -5.63
N ASP A 400 -20.06 10.97 -5.32
CA ASP A 400 -20.91 11.65 -6.31
C ASP A 400 -20.98 13.17 -6.05
N PRO A 401 -20.11 13.99 -6.67
CA PRO A 401 -20.03 15.43 -6.42
C PRO A 401 -21.25 16.23 -6.88
N ARG A 402 -22.24 15.59 -7.52
CA ARG A 402 -23.54 16.19 -7.87
C ARG A 402 -24.52 16.16 -6.71
N THR A 403 -24.22 15.40 -5.65
CA THR A 403 -25.06 15.27 -4.47
C THR A 403 -24.50 16.09 -3.30
N THR A 404 -25.40 16.75 -2.59
CA THR A 404 -25.12 17.54 -1.39
C THR A 404 -25.83 16.87 -0.23
N PRO A 405 -25.10 16.12 0.61
CA PRO A 405 -25.69 15.43 1.74
C PRO A 405 -26.38 16.38 2.72
N ASP A 406 -27.50 15.95 3.28
CA ASP A 406 -28.34 16.81 4.09
C ASP A 406 -27.71 17.08 5.47
N LEU A 407 -27.47 18.37 5.75
CA LEU A 407 -26.95 18.87 7.02
C LEU A 407 -27.91 19.93 7.55
N HIS A 408 -28.70 19.58 8.56
CA HIS A 408 -29.70 20.46 9.13
C HIS A 408 -29.88 20.24 10.63
N PRO A 409 -30.34 21.26 11.39
CA PRO A 409 -30.77 21.11 12.77
C PRO A 409 -31.89 20.08 12.92
N THR A 410 -31.77 19.19 13.89
CA THR A 410 -32.85 18.25 14.27
C THR A 410 -33.46 18.68 15.63
N PRO A 411 -34.61 18.14 16.06
CA PRO A 411 -35.17 18.45 17.38
C PRO A 411 -34.23 18.13 18.56
N TRP A 412 -33.25 17.24 18.34
CA TRP A 412 -32.31 16.76 19.36
C TRP A 412 -30.90 17.34 19.18
N GLU A 413 -30.58 17.84 17.99
CA GLU A 413 -29.28 18.40 17.60
C GLU A 413 -29.48 19.78 16.97
N PRO A 414 -29.65 20.85 17.79
CA PRO A 414 -29.96 22.18 17.29
C PRO A 414 -28.80 22.79 16.48
N GLU A 415 -27.57 22.34 16.70
CA GLU A 415 -26.39 22.74 15.92
C GLU A 415 -26.32 22.07 14.54
N GLY A 416 -27.08 21.00 14.31
CA GLY A 416 -27.11 20.26 13.05
C GLY A 416 -26.68 18.81 13.17
N ALA A 417 -27.22 17.97 12.30
CA ALA A 417 -26.77 16.60 12.12
C ALA A 417 -26.68 16.26 10.63
N LEU A 418 -25.68 15.44 10.29
CA LEU A 418 -25.52 14.86 8.96
C LEU A 418 -26.40 13.62 8.88
N VAL A 419 -27.46 13.66 8.06
CA VAL A 419 -28.43 12.58 7.92
C VAL A 419 -28.22 11.87 6.59
N LEU A 420 -27.92 10.57 6.64
CA LEU A 420 -27.48 9.79 5.49
C LEU A 420 -28.12 8.41 5.49
N GLU A 421 -28.55 7.94 4.32
CA GLU A 421 -28.75 6.51 4.09
C GLU A 421 -27.42 5.89 3.66
N VAL A 422 -26.88 5.00 4.49
CA VAL A 422 -25.63 4.27 4.25
C VAL A 422 -25.97 2.83 3.82
N PRO A 423 -25.45 2.34 2.68
CA PRO A 423 -25.74 0.99 2.18
C PRO A 423 -25.16 -0.08 3.10
N SER A 424 -25.65 -1.31 2.93
CA SER A 424 -25.04 -2.50 3.55
C SER A 424 -23.55 -2.56 3.20
N HIS A 425 -22.70 -2.71 4.23
CA HIS A 425 -21.23 -2.74 4.11
C HIS A 425 -20.63 -1.50 3.41
N GLY A 426 -21.41 -0.43 3.28
CA GLY A 426 -21.11 0.73 2.45
C GLY A 426 -20.61 1.92 3.24
N VAL A 427 -20.32 2.97 2.49
CA VAL A 427 -19.84 4.25 3.02
C VAL A 427 -20.54 5.43 2.34
N ARG A 428 -20.68 6.52 3.10
CA ARG A 428 -20.91 7.86 2.56
C ARG A 428 -19.71 8.72 2.93
N TRP A 429 -19.09 9.33 1.93
CA TRP A 429 -17.84 10.08 2.09
C TRP A 429 -18.06 11.53 1.68
N VAL A 430 -17.90 12.44 2.63
CA VAL A 430 -18.39 13.81 2.53
C VAL A 430 -17.29 14.79 2.92
N SER A 431 -17.14 15.89 2.18
CA SER A 431 -16.40 17.05 2.66
C SER A 431 -17.35 18.04 3.31
N CYS A 432 -17.03 18.46 4.54
CA CYS A 432 -17.70 19.52 5.27
C CYS A 432 -16.80 20.76 5.27
N GLN A 433 -17.29 21.88 4.72
CA GLN A 433 -16.58 23.16 4.68
C GLN A 433 -17.36 24.23 5.43
N PRO A 434 -16.72 25.06 6.27
CA PRO A 434 -17.37 26.22 6.85
C PRO A 434 -17.90 27.12 5.73
N ALA A 435 -19.16 27.54 5.83
CA ALA A 435 -19.72 28.50 4.89
C ALA A 435 -18.91 29.80 4.97
N GLU A 436 -18.50 30.36 3.82
CA GLU A 436 -17.91 31.70 3.84
C GLU A 436 -18.88 32.69 4.50
N PRO A 437 -18.40 33.60 5.37
CA PRO A 437 -19.27 34.63 5.90
C PRO A 437 -19.83 35.42 4.71
N ILE A 438 -21.16 35.54 4.64
CA ILE A 438 -21.83 36.43 3.69
C ILE A 438 -21.23 37.81 3.92
N ARG A 439 -20.34 38.26 3.04
CA ARG A 439 -19.90 39.66 3.05
C ARG A 439 -21.17 40.46 2.84
N PRO A 440 -21.55 41.38 3.74
CA PRO A 440 -22.64 42.28 3.45
C PRO A 440 -22.32 42.92 2.10
N ASN A 441 -23.27 42.87 1.17
CA ASN A 441 -23.18 43.67 -0.05
C ASN A 441 -22.70 45.05 0.38
N GLN A 442 -21.58 45.50 -0.20
CA GLN A 442 -21.34 46.92 -0.30
C GLN A 442 -22.45 47.45 -1.20
N GLU A 443 -23.60 47.74 -0.61
CA GLU A 443 -24.63 48.51 -1.25
C GLU A 443 -23.99 49.82 -1.68
N THR A 444 -24.10 50.03 -2.98
CA THR A 444 -23.73 51.18 -3.75
C THR A 444 -24.34 52.47 -3.20
N ALA A 445 -23.50 53.52 -3.21
CA ALA A 445 -23.78 54.97 -3.16
C ALA A 445 -23.90 55.64 -1.78
#